data_AF-A0A651E423-F1
#
_entry.id   AF-A0A651E423-F1
#
_cell.length_a   1.000
_cell.length_b   1.000
_cell.length_c   1.000
_cell.angle_alpha   90.00
_cell.angle_beta   90.00
_cell.angle_gamma   90.00
#
_symmetry.space_group_name_H-M   'P 1'
#
loop_
_entity.id
_entity.type
_entity.pdbx_description
1 polymer ?
#
loop_
_entity_poly.entity_id
_entity_poly.type
_entity_poly.pdbx_seq_one_letter_code
_entity_poly.pdbx_strand_id
1 'polypeptide(L)'
;MSMMTLRGGKRRFETAAVVVIASVVLAAAAMLSGCPDASLLGLVADADEDPSETNPETYTVSYNANGASGGTLPLQSSHSYDDEVWVSEAGELRGPVLGFGITQRFLQWNTQADAGGSGYLPFEAFGMPDHDVTLYAIWTTDGGFISKIGPAGGLVFFEHAESNGDWRFLEAAPPETEWTGRPWSEFTTLVDGTEIGIGAGEPNTQAIVGAMGDGDYAAKLCDDLSHGGYSDWFLPSIDELNLMYHNVQWTFAPAFYWSSSEENEGLARAQKFNDGSRHPESKTNAYRVRAARAF
;
A
#
# COMPACT_ATOMS: atom_id res chain seq x y z
N MET A 1 14.91 -64.34 -4.76
CA MET A 1 15.51 -63.70 -5.95
C MET A 1 15.14 -62.23 -5.86
N SER A 2 15.96 -61.24 -5.55
CA SER A 2 17.35 -61.09 -5.10
C SER A 2 17.39 -59.74 -4.36
N MET A 3 18.26 -59.58 -3.36
CA MET A 3 18.53 -58.31 -2.67
C MET A 3 19.03 -57.23 -3.66
N MET A 4 18.74 -55.95 -3.38
CA MET A 4 19.74 -54.90 -3.52
C MET A 4 19.45 -53.69 -2.63
N THR A 5 20.42 -53.44 -1.74
CA THR A 5 20.54 -52.35 -0.77
C THR A 5 21.21 -51.14 -1.43
N LEU A 6 20.76 -49.91 -1.18
CA LEU A 6 21.53 -48.70 -1.43
C LEU A 6 21.55 -47.78 -0.20
N ARG A 7 22.77 -47.41 0.19
CA ARG A 7 23.19 -46.59 1.34
C ARG A 7 23.36 -45.12 0.93
N GLY A 8 23.20 -44.23 1.93
CA GLY A 8 23.97 -42.98 2.10
C GLY A 8 23.40 -41.77 1.35
N GLY A 9 23.39 -40.54 1.88
CA GLY A 9 23.92 -40.02 3.13
C GLY A 9 23.36 -38.61 3.38
N LYS A 10 23.26 -38.25 4.66
CA LYS A 10 22.83 -36.93 5.14
C LYS A 10 23.93 -35.90 4.85
N ARG A 11 23.59 -34.78 4.19
CA ARG A 11 24.46 -33.60 4.12
C ARG A 11 24.04 -32.58 5.18
N ARG A 12 25.03 -32.18 5.98
CA ARG A 12 24.94 -31.17 7.05
C ARG A 12 24.97 -29.77 6.44
N PHE A 13 24.16 -28.88 7.01
CA PHE A 13 24.26 -27.43 6.83
C PHE A 13 25.37 -26.91 7.74
N GLU A 14 26.34 -26.18 7.19
CA GLU A 14 27.26 -25.34 7.97
C GLU A 14 27.25 -23.93 7.39
N THR A 15 26.93 -22.99 8.29
CA THR A 15 26.90 -21.54 8.15
C THR A 15 28.34 -21.01 8.18
N ALA A 16 28.73 -20.17 7.22
CA ALA A 16 29.99 -19.44 7.26
C ALA A 16 29.72 -17.94 7.43
N ALA A 17 30.19 -17.40 8.55
CA ALA A 17 30.22 -15.98 8.88
C ALA A 17 31.38 -15.29 8.15
N VAL A 18 31.12 -14.11 7.59
CA VAL A 18 32.13 -13.25 6.96
C VAL A 18 32.64 -12.26 8.00
N VAL A 19 33.94 -12.31 8.30
CA VAL A 19 34.64 -11.40 9.21
C VAL A 19 35.54 -10.47 8.38
N VAL A 20 35.34 -9.17 8.56
CA VAL A 20 36.11 -8.05 8.00
C VAL A 20 37.42 -7.89 8.78
N ILE A 21 38.58 -7.81 8.11
CA ILE A 21 39.80 -7.25 8.71
C ILE A 21 40.57 -6.43 7.66
N ALA A 22 40.87 -5.19 8.02
CA ALA A 22 41.79 -4.29 7.33
C ALA A 22 43.13 -4.14 8.10
N SER A 23 44.22 -4.14 7.33
CA SER A 23 45.50 -3.40 7.44
C SER A 23 46.47 -3.55 8.64
N VAL A 24 47.78 -3.72 8.33
CA VAL A 24 48.95 -2.85 8.66
C VAL A 24 50.32 -3.60 8.68
N VAL A 25 51.10 -3.40 7.59
CA VAL A 25 52.52 -2.95 7.40
C VAL A 25 53.71 -3.26 8.37
N LEU A 26 54.80 -3.81 7.77
CA LEU A 26 56.28 -3.52 7.85
C LEU A 26 57.32 -4.37 8.65
N ALA A 27 58.45 -4.58 7.94
CA ALA A 27 59.87 -4.66 8.38
C ALA A 27 60.41 -6.03 8.85
N ALA A 28 61.65 -6.51 8.60
CA ALA A 28 62.89 -5.99 7.99
C ALA A 28 63.83 -7.17 7.58
N ALA A 29 64.95 -6.80 6.95
CA ALA A 29 65.97 -7.58 6.25
C ALA A 29 66.87 -8.57 7.04
N ALA A 30 67.52 -9.45 6.27
CA ALA A 30 68.96 -9.85 6.27
C ALA A 30 69.23 -11.37 6.34
N MET A 31 70.05 -11.87 5.40
CA MET A 31 71.29 -12.66 5.61
C MET A 31 71.83 -13.16 4.26
N LEU A 32 73.09 -12.80 3.94
CA LEU A 32 73.86 -13.20 2.76
C LEU A 32 74.44 -14.62 2.88
N SER A 33 74.60 -15.31 1.74
CA SER A 33 75.69 -16.27 1.39
C SER A 33 75.14 -17.23 0.31
N GLY A 34 75.68 -17.46 -0.88
CA GLY A 34 76.90 -17.05 -1.58
C GLY A 34 77.05 -18.03 -2.76
N CYS A 35 77.12 -17.53 -4.00
CA CYS A 35 77.85 -18.14 -5.13
C CYS A 35 77.67 -17.29 -6.40
N PRO A 36 78.71 -17.14 -7.25
CA PRO A 36 78.68 -16.32 -8.45
C PRO A 36 78.37 -17.17 -9.69
N ASP A 37 77.39 -16.77 -10.50
CA ASP A 37 77.62 -16.64 -11.95
C ASP A 37 76.51 -15.80 -12.59
N ALA A 38 76.92 -14.93 -13.50
CA ALA A 38 76.05 -14.03 -14.22
C ALA A 38 75.62 -14.69 -15.53
N SER A 39 74.32 -14.88 -15.74
CA SER A 39 73.63 -14.39 -16.94
C SER A 39 72.17 -14.86 -17.01
N LEU A 40 71.33 -13.90 -17.36
CA LEU A 40 70.07 -14.06 -18.09
C LEU A 40 68.88 -14.69 -17.33
N LEU A 41 68.01 -13.82 -16.81
CA LEU A 41 66.56 -13.85 -17.09
C LEU A 41 65.93 -12.63 -16.41
N GLY A 42 65.27 -11.79 -17.21
CA GLY A 42 64.57 -10.61 -16.73
C GLY A 42 63.43 -10.98 -15.81
N LEU A 43 63.31 -10.24 -14.70
CA LEU A 43 62.05 -10.10 -14.00
C LEU A 43 62.06 -8.71 -13.36
N VAL A 44 61.58 -7.73 -14.12
CA VAL A 44 60.95 -6.56 -13.52
C VAL A 44 59.64 -7.09 -12.95
N ALA A 45 59.64 -7.49 -11.68
CA ALA A 45 58.40 -7.62 -10.94
C ALA A 45 58.05 -6.19 -10.50
N ASP A 46 57.36 -5.51 -11.40
CA ASP A 46 56.55 -4.35 -11.12
C ASP A 46 55.69 -4.68 -9.90
N ALA A 47 55.85 -3.92 -8.82
CA ALA A 47 54.78 -3.76 -7.85
C ALA A 47 53.81 -2.74 -8.46
N ASP A 48 53.09 -3.17 -9.50
CA ASP A 48 51.93 -2.46 -10.03
C ASP A 48 50.81 -2.75 -9.03
N GLU A 49 50.65 -1.87 -8.04
CA GLU A 49 49.36 -1.76 -7.35
C GLU A 49 48.35 -1.36 -8.44
N ASP A 50 47.60 -2.34 -8.94
CA ASP A 50 46.50 -2.13 -9.88
C ASP A 50 45.58 -1.02 -9.34
N PRO A 51 45.53 0.17 -9.98
CA PRO A 51 44.75 1.29 -9.48
C PRO A 51 43.28 1.19 -9.90
N SER A 52 42.81 0.04 -10.41
CA SER A 52 41.42 -0.18 -10.78
C SER A 52 40.62 -0.89 -9.68
N GLU A 53 40.69 -0.40 -8.44
CA GLU A 53 39.49 -0.50 -7.59
C GLU A 53 38.42 0.41 -8.21
N THR A 54 37.68 -0.13 -9.17
CA THR A 54 36.45 0.47 -9.65
C THR A 54 35.48 0.44 -8.49
N ASN A 55 35.39 1.54 -7.72
CA ASN A 55 34.19 1.76 -6.92
C ASN A 55 33.02 1.73 -7.92
N PRO A 56 32.10 0.74 -7.85
CA PRO A 56 31.01 0.69 -8.80
C PRO A 56 30.26 2.02 -8.68
N GLU A 57 30.15 2.74 -9.79
CA GLU A 57 29.45 4.01 -9.81
C GLU A 57 27.97 3.73 -9.54
N THR A 58 27.54 4.06 -8.33
CA THR A 58 26.15 3.93 -7.91
C THR A 58 25.45 5.26 -8.01
N TYR A 59 24.20 5.23 -8.47
CA TYR A 59 23.33 6.38 -8.59
C TYR A 59 22.17 6.24 -7.61
N THR A 60 21.65 7.37 -7.14
CA THR A 60 20.59 7.42 -6.14
C THR A 60 19.25 7.68 -6.79
N VAL A 61 18.23 6.96 -6.32
CA VAL A 61 16.82 7.28 -6.56
C VAL A 61 16.25 7.90 -5.29
N SER A 62 15.77 9.12 -5.41
CA SER A 62 15.15 9.88 -4.33
C SER A 62 13.75 10.32 -4.72
N TYR A 63 12.93 10.63 -3.71
CA TYR A 63 11.54 11.03 -3.90
C TYR A 63 11.34 12.45 -3.39
N ASN A 64 10.52 13.22 -4.11
CA ASN A 64 10.15 14.58 -3.73
C ASN A 64 8.61 14.68 -3.64
N ALA A 65 8.12 15.14 -2.49
CA ALA A 65 6.69 15.18 -2.20
C ALA A 65 5.92 16.23 -3.02
N ASN A 66 6.63 17.15 -3.68
CA ASN A 66 6.12 18.10 -4.67
C ASN A 66 4.83 18.81 -4.22
N GLY A 67 4.90 19.51 -3.09
CA GLY A 67 3.77 20.27 -2.55
C GLY A 67 2.81 19.46 -1.66
N ALA A 68 3.16 18.23 -1.29
CA ALA A 68 2.45 17.48 -0.25
C ALA A 68 2.26 18.30 1.04
N SER A 69 1.12 18.12 1.68
CA SER A 69 0.76 18.75 2.95
C SER A 69 1.05 17.87 4.18
N GLY A 70 1.39 16.60 3.98
CA GLY A 70 1.70 15.66 5.07
C GLY A 70 2.12 14.27 4.58
N GLY A 71 2.36 13.39 5.55
CA GLY A 71 2.88 12.04 5.34
C GLY A 71 4.41 11.98 5.24
N THR A 72 4.93 10.78 5.01
CA THR A 72 6.38 10.52 4.94
C THR A 72 6.76 10.07 3.53
N LEU A 73 7.87 10.59 3.00
CA LEU A 73 8.40 10.16 1.71
C LEU A 73 8.96 8.74 1.77
N PRO A 74 8.93 7.99 0.66
CA PRO A 74 9.68 6.74 0.54
C PRO A 74 11.17 6.96 0.81
N LEU A 75 11.82 5.93 1.35
CA LEU A 75 13.26 5.95 1.55
C LEU A 75 13.99 5.99 0.21
N GLN A 76 15.07 6.77 0.15
CA GLN A 76 15.98 6.75 -0.98
C GLN A 76 16.74 5.43 -1.06
N SER A 77 17.19 5.09 -2.26
CA SER A 77 17.93 3.85 -2.54
C SER A 77 19.05 4.09 -3.55
N SER A 78 20.15 3.35 -3.47
CA SER A 78 21.28 3.42 -4.38
C SER A 78 21.36 2.16 -5.25
N HIS A 79 21.63 2.35 -6.54
CA HIS A 79 21.61 1.30 -7.57
C HIS A 79 22.80 1.50 -8.53
N SER A 80 23.26 0.42 -9.15
CA SER A 80 24.26 0.51 -10.23
C SER A 80 23.62 0.96 -11.53
N TYR A 81 24.41 1.42 -12.50
CA TYR A 81 23.92 1.65 -13.86
C TYR A 81 23.21 0.41 -14.43
N ASP A 82 22.08 0.62 -15.10
CA ASP A 82 21.25 -0.41 -15.76
C ASP A 82 20.55 -1.40 -14.80
N ASP A 83 20.69 -1.23 -13.47
CA ASP A 83 19.89 -1.98 -12.50
C ASP A 83 18.39 -1.67 -12.69
N GLU A 84 17.55 -2.70 -12.52
CA GLU A 84 16.10 -2.54 -12.56
C GLU A 84 15.58 -1.96 -11.24
N VAL A 85 15.06 -0.73 -11.28
CA VAL A 85 14.53 -0.03 -10.12
C VAL A 85 13.00 -0.11 -10.11
N TRP A 86 12.43 -0.60 -9.02
CA TRP A 86 10.99 -0.65 -8.78
C TRP A 86 10.51 0.60 -8.04
N VAL A 87 9.58 1.34 -8.64
CA VAL A 87 9.07 2.60 -8.10
C VAL A 87 8.21 2.36 -6.87
N SER A 88 8.46 3.11 -5.80
CA SER A 88 7.75 2.97 -4.53
C SER A 88 6.32 3.51 -4.60
N GLU A 89 5.44 2.97 -3.77
CA GLU A 89 4.13 3.56 -3.51
C GLU A 89 4.25 4.92 -2.80
N ALA A 90 3.20 5.73 -2.88
CA ALA A 90 3.14 7.02 -2.18
C ALA A 90 2.93 6.87 -0.67
N GLY A 91 2.48 5.70 -0.20
CA GLY A 91 2.19 5.43 1.21
C GLY A 91 1.23 6.45 1.81
N GLU A 92 1.62 7.03 2.94
CA GLU A 92 0.80 7.96 3.73
C GLU A 92 0.84 9.42 3.23
N LEU A 93 1.49 9.70 2.09
CA LEU A 93 1.59 11.06 1.59
C LEU A 93 0.20 11.69 1.36
N ARG A 94 0.06 12.94 1.77
CA ARG A 94 -1.13 13.77 1.58
C ARG A 94 -0.80 14.91 0.62
N GLY A 95 -1.56 15.04 -0.46
CA GLY A 95 -1.31 16.07 -1.47
C GLY A 95 -1.63 17.49 -0.97
N PRO A 96 -1.56 18.49 -1.85
CA PRO A 96 -2.02 19.84 -1.55
C PRO A 96 -3.45 19.87 -0.98
N VAL A 97 -3.71 20.78 -0.04
CA VAL A 97 -5.00 20.89 0.66
C VAL A 97 -6.06 21.52 -0.24
N LEU A 98 -7.25 20.91 -0.31
CA LEU A 98 -8.43 21.47 -0.96
C LEU A 98 -9.37 22.19 0.02
N GLY A 99 -9.35 21.78 1.29
CA GLY A 99 -10.21 22.30 2.36
C GLY A 99 -10.96 21.18 3.07
N PHE A 100 -11.62 21.45 4.20
CA PHE A 100 -12.40 20.46 4.97
C PHE A 100 -11.61 19.20 5.40
N GLY A 101 -10.28 19.32 5.55
CA GLY A 101 -9.41 18.16 5.78
C GLY A 101 -9.16 17.29 4.55
N ILE A 102 -9.70 17.66 3.39
CA ILE A 102 -9.55 16.96 2.11
C ILE A 102 -8.28 17.44 1.39
N THR A 103 -7.53 16.50 0.83
CA THR A 103 -6.29 16.75 0.07
C THR A 103 -6.32 16.12 -1.31
N GLN A 104 -5.54 16.68 -2.24
CA GLN A 104 -5.36 16.13 -3.58
C GLN A 104 -4.85 14.69 -3.51
N ARG A 105 -5.30 13.85 -4.45
CA ARG A 105 -4.91 12.45 -4.54
C ARG A 105 -3.65 12.30 -5.38
N PHE A 106 -2.74 11.42 -4.94
CA PHE A 106 -1.57 11.01 -5.71
C PHE A 106 -2.00 10.31 -7.01
N LEU A 107 -1.32 10.65 -8.11
CA LEU A 107 -1.50 10.04 -9.43
C LEU A 107 -0.36 9.11 -9.78
N GLN A 108 0.86 9.62 -9.75
CA GLN A 108 2.07 8.91 -10.18
C GLN A 108 3.31 9.67 -9.72
N TRP A 109 4.47 9.04 -9.86
CA TRP A 109 5.77 9.70 -9.77
C TRP A 109 6.18 10.23 -11.16
N ASN A 110 6.98 11.28 -11.22
CA ASN A 110 7.51 11.81 -12.48
C ASN A 110 8.94 12.33 -12.33
N THR A 111 9.76 12.25 -13.38
CA THR A 111 11.14 12.78 -13.35
C THR A 111 11.21 14.31 -13.34
N GLN A 112 10.09 15.01 -13.57
CA GLN A 112 9.96 16.46 -13.47
C GLN A 112 8.76 16.84 -12.60
N ALA A 113 8.90 17.93 -11.84
CA ALA A 113 7.90 18.40 -10.88
C ALA A 113 6.58 18.87 -11.52
N ASP A 114 6.61 19.28 -12.79
CA ASP A 114 5.47 19.78 -13.56
C ASP A 114 4.76 18.70 -14.39
N ALA A 115 5.13 17.43 -14.18
CA ALA A 115 4.69 16.27 -14.97
C ALA A 115 5.14 16.29 -16.45
N GLY A 116 6.11 17.14 -16.83
CA GLY A 116 6.67 17.20 -18.19
C GLY A 116 7.65 16.07 -18.53
N GLY A 117 8.12 15.33 -17.53
CA GLY A 117 9.06 14.21 -17.67
C GLY A 117 8.37 12.86 -17.83
N SER A 118 9.13 11.79 -17.58
CA SER A 118 8.63 10.41 -17.62
C SER A 118 7.82 10.12 -16.35
N GLY A 119 6.59 9.64 -16.52
CA GLY A 119 5.72 9.23 -15.42
C GLY A 119 5.84 7.74 -15.10
N TYR A 120 5.73 7.41 -13.81
CA TYR A 120 5.78 6.04 -13.30
C TYR A 120 4.70 5.81 -12.25
N LEU A 121 3.87 4.79 -12.45
CA LEU A 121 2.99 4.29 -11.41
C LEU A 121 3.79 3.51 -10.35
N PRO A 122 3.28 3.40 -9.11
CA PRO A 122 3.85 2.50 -8.13
C PRO A 122 4.03 1.09 -8.69
N PHE A 123 5.16 0.46 -8.36
CA PHE A 123 5.59 -0.86 -8.83
C PHE A 123 5.88 -0.97 -10.33
N GLU A 124 5.90 0.13 -11.08
CA GLU A 124 6.54 0.12 -12.39
C GLU A 124 8.07 0.13 -12.24
N ALA A 125 8.75 -0.48 -13.20
CA ALA A 125 10.20 -0.56 -13.21
C ALA A 125 10.82 0.37 -14.27
N PHE A 126 12.00 0.91 -13.97
CA PHE A 126 12.85 1.58 -14.95
C PHE A 126 14.31 1.19 -14.76
N GLY A 127 15.09 1.22 -15.84
CA GLY A 127 16.54 0.99 -15.78
C GLY A 127 17.26 2.22 -15.23
N MET A 128 18.12 2.02 -14.24
CA MET A 128 18.84 3.12 -13.60
C MET A 128 19.79 3.82 -14.60
N PRO A 129 19.63 5.13 -14.85
CA PRO A 129 20.51 5.84 -15.76
C PRO A 129 21.88 6.14 -15.12
N ASP A 130 22.78 6.74 -15.91
CA ASP A 130 24.13 7.16 -15.51
C ASP A 130 24.14 8.47 -14.68
N HIS A 131 23.09 8.70 -13.89
CA HIS A 131 22.94 9.87 -13.03
C HIS A 131 21.86 9.64 -11.96
N ASP A 132 21.90 10.43 -10.88
CA ASP A 132 20.87 10.41 -9.85
C ASP A 132 19.49 10.79 -10.40
N VAL A 133 18.45 10.09 -9.94
CA VAL A 133 17.06 10.33 -10.31
C VAL A 133 16.28 10.87 -9.12
N THR A 134 15.55 11.97 -9.34
CA THR A 134 14.53 12.45 -8.41
C THR A 134 13.15 12.22 -9.00
N LEU A 135 12.30 11.50 -8.28
CA LEU A 135 10.91 11.24 -8.62
C LEU A 135 9.99 12.18 -7.83
N TYR A 136 9.28 13.04 -8.54
CA TYR A 136 8.35 14.02 -7.99
C TYR A 136 6.93 13.47 -7.97
N ALA A 137 6.24 13.60 -6.84
CA ALA A 137 4.85 13.21 -6.74
C ALA A 137 3.98 14.09 -7.64
N ILE A 138 3.14 13.48 -8.45
CA ILE A 138 2.14 14.20 -9.25
C ILE A 138 0.78 13.99 -8.61
N TRP A 139 0.11 15.10 -8.37
CA TRP A 139 -1.19 15.15 -7.72
C TRP A 139 -2.28 15.44 -8.74
N THR A 140 -3.51 15.04 -8.43
CA THR A 140 -4.67 15.62 -9.11
C THR A 140 -4.68 17.14 -8.95
N THR A 141 -5.21 17.86 -9.95
CA THR A 141 -5.14 19.33 -10.00
C THR A 141 -6.50 20.03 -10.02
N ASP A 142 -7.58 19.29 -10.30
CA ASP A 142 -8.93 19.83 -10.26
C ASP A 142 -9.36 20.15 -8.82
N GLY A 143 -10.35 21.05 -8.70
CA GLY A 143 -10.90 21.49 -7.42
C GLY A 143 -12.09 20.67 -6.91
N GLY A 144 -12.43 19.54 -7.55
CA GLY A 144 -13.50 18.67 -7.07
C GLY A 144 -13.09 17.90 -5.82
N PHE A 145 -14.05 17.52 -4.98
CA PHE A 145 -13.76 16.73 -3.77
C PHE A 145 -13.91 15.21 -3.98
N ILE A 146 -14.68 14.79 -4.98
CA ILE A 146 -14.90 13.38 -5.26
C ILE A 146 -13.57 12.71 -5.67
N SER A 147 -13.32 11.53 -5.12
CA SER A 147 -12.12 10.72 -5.31
C SER A 147 -10.82 11.36 -4.76
N LYS A 148 -10.95 12.35 -3.88
CA LYS A 148 -9.85 12.96 -3.13
C LYS A 148 -9.69 12.30 -1.77
N ILE A 149 -8.55 12.54 -1.12
CA ILE A 149 -8.25 11.93 0.17
C ILE A 149 -8.96 12.72 1.27
N GLY A 150 -9.89 12.09 1.97
CA GLY A 150 -10.59 12.65 3.12
C GLY A 150 -9.71 12.70 4.38
N PRO A 151 -10.22 13.30 5.47
CA PRO A 151 -9.46 13.53 6.69
C PRO A 151 -8.98 12.24 7.37
N ALA A 152 -9.71 11.13 7.20
CA ALA A 152 -9.33 9.84 7.77
C ALA A 152 -8.47 9.00 6.81
N GLY A 153 -8.08 9.53 5.66
CA GLY A 153 -7.27 8.85 4.65
C GLY A 153 -8.06 8.04 3.62
N GLY A 154 -9.38 7.98 3.79
CA GLY A 154 -10.30 7.38 2.84
C GLY A 154 -10.47 8.21 1.57
N LEU A 155 -11.22 7.68 0.61
CA LEU A 155 -11.62 8.45 -0.57
C LEU A 155 -13.00 9.06 -0.37
N VAL A 156 -13.11 10.37 -0.57
CA VAL A 156 -14.40 11.06 -0.60
C VAL A 156 -15.21 10.55 -1.79
N PHE A 157 -16.40 10.02 -1.55
CA PHE A 157 -17.27 9.47 -2.58
C PHE A 157 -18.60 10.19 -2.71
N PHE A 158 -18.90 11.12 -1.79
CA PHE A 158 -20.10 11.93 -1.85
C PHE A 158 -19.86 13.33 -1.28
N GLU A 159 -20.55 14.30 -1.85
CA GLU A 159 -20.64 15.67 -1.38
C GLU A 159 -22.11 16.10 -1.46
N HIS A 160 -22.64 16.60 -0.35
CA HIS A 160 -24.00 17.13 -0.26
C HIS A 160 -24.07 18.56 -0.82
N ALA A 161 -25.09 18.86 -1.61
CA ALA A 161 -25.21 20.14 -2.34
C ALA A 161 -25.42 21.37 -1.43
N GLU A 162 -26.09 21.19 -0.29
CA GLU A 162 -26.29 22.22 0.74
C GLU A 162 -26.04 21.57 2.10
N SER A 163 -24.98 21.91 2.84
CA SER A 163 -24.69 21.26 4.14
C SER A 163 -25.98 21.07 4.95
N ASN A 164 -26.38 19.82 5.20
CA ASN A 164 -27.67 19.49 5.81
C ASN A 164 -27.74 19.86 7.31
N GLY A 165 -26.72 20.57 7.81
CA GLY A 165 -26.56 21.00 9.19
C GLY A 165 -25.49 20.20 9.93
N ASP A 166 -25.34 18.91 9.61
CA ASP A 166 -24.57 17.97 10.45
C ASP A 166 -23.35 17.35 9.74
N TRP A 167 -23.40 17.16 8.42
CA TRP A 167 -22.24 16.70 7.63
C TRP A 167 -22.36 17.16 6.17
N ARG A 168 -21.26 17.15 5.42
CA ARG A 168 -21.22 17.52 3.99
C ARG A 168 -20.67 16.42 3.11
N PHE A 169 -19.72 15.64 3.60
CA PHE A 169 -18.99 14.65 2.82
C PHE A 169 -19.18 13.26 3.39
N LEU A 170 -19.05 12.26 2.51
CA LEU A 170 -18.81 10.88 2.92
C LEU A 170 -17.47 10.41 2.35
N GLU A 171 -16.67 9.75 3.19
CA GLU A 171 -15.44 9.06 2.80
C GLU A 171 -15.55 7.55 2.99
N ALA A 172 -15.02 6.79 2.03
CA ALA A 172 -14.90 5.35 2.08
C ALA A 172 -13.59 5.00 2.77
N ALA A 173 -13.64 4.10 3.76
CA ALA A 173 -12.45 3.67 4.47
C ALA A 173 -11.39 3.09 3.50
N PRO A 174 -10.09 3.24 3.79
CA PRO A 174 -9.05 2.73 2.92
C PRO A 174 -9.13 1.21 2.69
N PRO A 175 -8.68 0.68 1.53
CA PRO A 175 -8.76 -0.74 1.21
C PRO A 175 -8.11 -1.68 2.23
N GLU A 176 -7.07 -1.22 2.92
CA GLU A 176 -6.37 -1.97 3.96
C GLU A 176 -7.20 -2.21 5.23
N THR A 177 -8.31 -1.47 5.42
CA THR A 177 -9.23 -1.68 6.55
C THR A 177 -10.41 -2.58 6.17
N GLU A 178 -10.43 -3.15 4.97
CA GLU A 178 -11.55 -3.95 4.48
C GLU A 178 -11.57 -5.36 5.08
N TRP A 179 -12.76 -5.86 5.38
CA TRP A 179 -12.95 -7.26 5.77
C TRP A 179 -13.53 -8.09 4.63
N THR A 180 -13.17 -9.36 4.62
CA THR A 180 -13.69 -10.35 3.67
C THR A 180 -14.37 -11.49 4.41
N GLY A 181 -15.38 -12.10 3.77
CA GLY A 181 -16.03 -13.30 4.30
C GLY A 181 -16.84 -13.06 5.57
N ARG A 182 -17.53 -11.92 5.68
CA ARG A 182 -18.31 -11.53 6.85
C ARG A 182 -19.81 -11.67 6.61
N PRO A 183 -20.58 -12.18 7.60
CA PRO A 183 -22.03 -12.13 7.54
C PRO A 183 -22.55 -10.72 7.77
N TRP A 184 -23.74 -10.43 7.26
CA TRP A 184 -24.48 -9.23 7.66
C TRP A 184 -24.93 -9.34 9.12
N SER A 185 -25.41 -10.53 9.50
CA SER A 185 -25.72 -10.93 10.87
C SER A 185 -25.60 -12.44 11.06
N GLU A 186 -25.37 -12.87 12.30
CA GLU A 186 -25.30 -14.31 12.65
C GLU A 186 -26.69 -14.98 12.78
N PHE A 187 -27.75 -14.18 12.88
CA PHE A 187 -29.13 -14.64 13.08
C PHE A 187 -30.10 -13.99 12.11
N THR A 188 -31.22 -14.66 11.84
CA THR A 188 -32.33 -14.15 11.02
C THR A 188 -33.31 -13.36 11.90
N THR A 189 -32.86 -12.21 12.40
CA THR A 189 -33.68 -11.27 13.18
C THR A 189 -33.93 -10.02 12.35
N LEU A 190 -35.17 -9.51 12.39
CA LEU A 190 -35.53 -8.23 11.80
C LEU A 190 -34.97 -7.10 12.66
N VAL A 191 -34.21 -6.19 12.06
CA VAL A 191 -33.80 -4.92 12.64
C VAL A 191 -34.76 -3.85 12.12
N ASP A 192 -35.76 -3.52 12.92
CA ASP A 192 -36.80 -2.58 12.52
C ASP A 192 -36.22 -1.20 12.19
N GLY A 193 -36.65 -0.62 11.08
CA GLY A 193 -36.35 0.78 10.75
C GLY A 193 -35.03 1.07 10.02
N THR A 194 -34.29 0.10 9.49
CA THR A 194 -33.16 0.44 8.61
C THR A 194 -33.65 1.05 7.29
N GLU A 195 -32.97 2.08 6.80
CA GLU A 195 -33.31 2.77 5.56
C GLU A 195 -32.29 2.52 4.44
N ILE A 196 -32.64 2.93 3.21
CA ILE A 196 -31.80 2.73 2.02
C ILE A 196 -31.03 3.98 1.59
N GLY A 197 -31.50 5.16 1.98
CA GLY A 197 -31.08 6.44 1.42
C GLY A 197 -29.70 6.92 1.89
N ILE A 198 -29.22 7.99 1.25
CA ILE A 198 -27.98 8.67 1.65
C ILE A 198 -28.19 9.32 3.03
N GLY A 199 -27.23 9.13 3.93
CA GLY A 199 -27.30 9.53 5.34
C GLY A 199 -27.84 8.44 6.27
N ALA A 200 -28.31 7.31 5.73
CA ALA A 200 -28.86 6.23 6.56
C ALA A 200 -27.80 5.26 7.10
N GLY A 201 -26.56 5.28 6.58
CA GLY A 201 -25.55 4.28 6.94
C GLY A 201 -25.24 4.22 8.43
N GLU A 202 -25.00 5.38 9.04
CA GLU A 202 -24.72 5.50 10.47
C GLU A 202 -25.90 5.08 11.36
N PRO A 203 -27.12 5.65 11.24
CA PRO A 203 -28.24 5.24 12.08
C PRO A 203 -28.63 3.77 11.88
N ASN A 204 -28.51 3.23 10.67
CA ASN A 204 -28.71 1.80 10.43
C ASN A 204 -27.67 0.96 11.19
N THR A 205 -26.39 1.34 11.10
CA THR A 205 -25.30 0.62 11.77
C THR A 205 -25.54 0.58 13.28
N GLN A 206 -25.90 1.71 13.88
CA GLN A 206 -26.22 1.80 15.30
C GLN A 206 -27.45 0.96 15.67
N ALA A 207 -28.49 0.93 14.83
CA ALA A 207 -29.67 0.08 15.06
C ALA A 207 -29.33 -1.42 15.03
N ILE A 208 -28.51 -1.84 14.06
CA ILE A 208 -28.05 -3.23 13.93
C ILE A 208 -27.19 -3.61 15.14
N VAL A 209 -26.24 -2.77 15.53
CA VAL A 209 -25.39 -2.98 16.72
C VAL A 209 -26.21 -3.01 18.01
N GLY A 210 -27.18 -2.11 18.16
CA GLY A 210 -28.09 -2.11 19.31
C GLY A 210 -28.97 -3.36 19.40
N ALA A 211 -29.37 -3.93 18.25
CA ALA A 211 -30.19 -5.15 18.20
C ALA A 211 -29.38 -6.43 18.48
N MET A 212 -28.11 -6.48 18.04
CA MET A 212 -27.30 -7.70 18.05
C MET A 212 -26.26 -7.74 19.17
N GLY A 213 -25.81 -6.60 19.67
CA GLY A 213 -24.74 -6.50 20.67
C GLY A 213 -23.36 -6.81 20.09
N ASP A 214 -22.44 -7.31 20.93
CA ASP A 214 -21.11 -7.69 20.47
C ASP A 214 -21.13 -8.93 19.57
N GLY A 215 -20.36 -8.91 18.48
CA GLY A 215 -20.23 -10.02 17.54
C GLY A 215 -19.31 -9.74 16.36
N ASP A 216 -19.11 -10.74 15.49
CA ASP A 216 -18.27 -10.63 14.28
C ASP A 216 -19.14 -10.57 13.01
N TYR A 217 -19.79 -9.42 12.81
CA TYR A 217 -20.68 -9.17 11.67
C TYR A 217 -20.48 -7.76 11.11
N ALA A 218 -20.97 -7.54 9.89
CA ALA A 218 -20.62 -6.39 9.05
C ALA A 218 -20.74 -5.03 9.76
N ALA A 219 -21.88 -4.75 10.39
CA ALA A 219 -22.11 -3.47 11.06
C ALA A 219 -21.20 -3.28 12.28
N LYS A 220 -20.98 -4.32 13.11
CA LYS A 220 -20.11 -4.23 14.28
C LYS A 220 -18.65 -4.00 13.92
N LEU A 221 -18.17 -4.63 12.85
CA LEU A 221 -16.80 -4.41 12.35
C LEU A 221 -16.57 -2.96 11.92
N CYS A 222 -17.57 -2.34 11.28
CA CYS A 222 -17.49 -0.93 10.92
C CYS A 222 -17.57 -0.01 12.16
N ASP A 223 -18.49 -0.27 13.09
CA ASP A 223 -18.69 0.50 14.32
C ASP A 223 -17.45 0.47 15.24
N ASP A 224 -16.75 -0.67 15.31
CA ASP A 224 -15.52 -0.83 16.09
C ASP A 224 -14.26 -0.27 15.41
N LEU A 225 -14.34 0.11 14.13
CA LEU A 225 -13.18 0.53 13.38
C LEU A 225 -12.61 1.83 13.97
N SER A 226 -11.32 1.79 14.32
CA SER A 226 -10.54 2.98 14.61
C SER A 226 -9.44 3.15 13.58
N HIS A 227 -9.57 4.15 12.70
CA HIS A 227 -8.62 4.40 11.61
C HIS A 227 -8.47 5.90 11.35
N GLY A 228 -7.26 6.33 10.99
CA GLY A 228 -6.98 7.74 10.69
C GLY A 228 -7.17 8.69 11.87
N GLY A 229 -7.25 8.18 13.11
CA GLY A 229 -7.60 8.96 14.31
C GLY A 229 -9.10 9.11 14.57
N TYR A 230 -9.94 8.40 13.81
CA TYR A 230 -11.40 8.47 13.87
C TYR A 230 -12.01 7.12 14.23
N SER A 231 -13.16 7.14 14.91
CA SER A 231 -13.89 5.96 15.40
C SER A 231 -15.41 6.05 15.19
N ASP A 232 -15.82 6.94 14.28
CA ASP A 232 -17.20 7.23 13.84
C ASP A 232 -17.46 6.59 12.46
N TRP A 233 -16.89 5.41 12.24
CA TRP A 233 -17.06 4.62 11.02
C TRP A 233 -18.34 3.79 11.10
N PHE A 234 -19.01 3.61 9.96
CA PHE A 234 -20.26 2.87 9.88
C PHE A 234 -20.36 2.04 8.59
N LEU A 235 -21.27 1.07 8.58
CA LEU A 235 -21.57 0.29 7.38
C LEU A 235 -22.50 1.16 6.48
N PRO A 236 -22.09 1.49 5.24
CA PRO A 236 -22.87 2.39 4.39
C PRO A 236 -24.25 1.81 4.05
N SER A 237 -25.25 2.66 3.88
CA SER A 237 -26.54 2.28 3.32
C SER A 237 -26.38 1.82 1.87
N ILE A 238 -27.40 1.18 1.30
CA ILE A 238 -27.30 0.65 -0.06
C ILE A 238 -27.16 1.76 -1.13
N ASP A 239 -27.70 2.96 -0.90
CA ASP A 239 -27.51 4.08 -1.83
C ASP A 239 -26.14 4.76 -1.64
N GLU A 240 -25.59 4.78 -0.42
CA GLU A 240 -24.20 5.22 -0.16
C GLU A 240 -23.18 4.28 -0.80
N LEU A 241 -23.40 2.96 -0.67
CA LEU A 241 -22.57 1.95 -1.32
C LEU A 241 -22.63 2.07 -2.86
N ASN A 242 -23.80 2.47 -3.39
CA ASN A 242 -23.94 2.74 -4.82
C ASN A 242 -23.17 3.97 -5.28
N LEU A 243 -23.05 4.99 -4.43
CA LEU A 243 -22.16 6.13 -4.69
C LEU A 243 -20.69 5.70 -4.70
N MET A 244 -20.28 4.82 -3.78
CA MET A 244 -18.92 4.25 -3.83
C MET A 244 -18.66 3.50 -5.14
N TYR A 245 -19.63 2.73 -5.64
CA TYR A 245 -19.53 2.04 -6.92
C TYR A 245 -19.33 3.02 -8.10
N HIS A 246 -20.04 4.14 -8.12
CA HIS A 246 -19.87 5.11 -9.21
C HIS A 246 -18.60 5.95 -9.11
N ASN A 247 -18.19 6.29 -7.89
CA ASN A 247 -17.22 7.36 -7.67
C ASN A 247 -15.84 6.87 -7.22
N VAL A 248 -15.70 5.64 -6.71
CA VAL A 248 -14.44 5.11 -6.17
C VAL A 248 -14.26 3.59 -6.36
N GLN A 249 -15.04 2.94 -7.23
CA GLN A 249 -15.01 1.46 -7.42
C GLN A 249 -13.65 0.86 -7.75
N TRP A 250 -12.73 1.61 -8.35
CA TRP A 250 -11.40 1.09 -8.71
C TRP A 250 -10.56 0.71 -7.49
N THR A 251 -10.98 1.12 -6.30
CA THR A 251 -10.37 0.70 -5.03
C THR A 251 -11.01 -0.54 -4.42
N PHE A 252 -12.04 -1.12 -5.05
CA PHE A 252 -12.81 -2.26 -4.55
C PHE A 252 -12.49 -3.51 -5.37
N ALA A 253 -12.45 -4.66 -4.69
CA ALA A 253 -12.44 -5.96 -5.38
C ALA A 253 -13.79 -6.22 -6.09
N PRO A 254 -13.82 -6.94 -7.23
CA PRO A 254 -15.04 -7.25 -7.99
C PRO A 254 -15.90 -8.34 -7.31
N ALA A 255 -16.49 -8.01 -6.16
CA ALA A 255 -17.24 -8.94 -5.31
C ALA A 255 -18.48 -8.27 -4.69
N PHE A 256 -19.24 -9.04 -3.92
CA PHE A 256 -20.34 -8.51 -3.11
C PHE A 256 -19.83 -7.76 -1.88
N TYR A 257 -20.45 -6.62 -1.60
CA TYR A 257 -20.27 -5.82 -0.39
C TYR A 257 -21.61 -5.67 0.31
N TRP A 258 -21.60 -5.86 1.62
CA TRP A 258 -22.75 -5.60 2.46
C TRP A 258 -23.03 -4.10 2.55
N SER A 259 -24.30 -3.73 2.55
CA SER A 259 -24.76 -2.44 3.06
C SER A 259 -25.47 -2.63 4.40
N SER A 260 -25.75 -1.54 5.12
CA SER A 260 -26.52 -1.55 6.37
C SER A 260 -28.03 -1.57 6.16
N SER A 261 -28.49 -1.65 4.91
CA SER A 261 -29.92 -1.68 4.59
C SER A 261 -30.47 -3.09 4.64
N GLU A 262 -31.43 -3.32 5.53
CA GLU A 262 -32.14 -4.58 5.65
C GLU A 262 -33.26 -4.70 4.60
N GLU A 263 -33.60 -5.92 4.19
CA GLU A 263 -34.79 -6.20 3.37
C GLU A 263 -35.89 -6.85 4.20
N ASN A 264 -35.55 -7.86 5.02
CA ASN A 264 -36.46 -8.53 5.95
C ASN A 264 -35.68 -9.36 6.99
N GLU A 265 -36.38 -10.16 7.79
CA GLU A 265 -35.80 -10.99 8.86
C GLU A 265 -34.66 -11.92 8.38
N GLY A 266 -34.69 -12.39 7.12
CA GLY A 266 -33.69 -13.31 6.57
C GLY A 266 -32.74 -12.68 5.54
N LEU A 267 -33.07 -11.52 4.99
CA LEU A 267 -32.36 -10.88 3.88
C LEU A 267 -31.88 -9.47 4.21
N ALA A 268 -30.69 -9.12 3.74
CA ALA A 268 -30.14 -7.77 3.74
C ALA A 268 -29.64 -7.39 2.35
N ARG A 269 -29.46 -6.10 2.08
CA ARG A 269 -29.04 -5.63 0.76
C ARG A 269 -27.52 -5.67 0.62
N ALA A 270 -27.08 -6.20 -0.51
CA ALA A 270 -25.69 -6.16 -0.94
C ALA A 270 -25.59 -5.55 -2.33
N GLN A 271 -24.41 -5.02 -2.65
CA GLN A 271 -24.07 -4.58 -3.99
C GLN A 271 -22.85 -5.33 -4.53
N LYS A 272 -22.92 -5.73 -5.79
CA LYS A 272 -21.83 -6.41 -6.48
C LYS A 272 -21.00 -5.41 -7.28
N PHE A 273 -19.74 -5.24 -6.91
CA PHE A 273 -18.81 -4.29 -7.55
C PHE A 273 -18.25 -4.76 -8.89
N ASN A 274 -18.67 -5.94 -9.37
CA ASN A 274 -18.35 -6.42 -10.72
C ASN A 274 -19.22 -5.76 -11.81
N ASP A 275 -20.48 -5.48 -11.49
CA ASP A 275 -21.49 -5.03 -12.47
C ASP A 275 -22.48 -3.99 -11.92
N GLY A 276 -22.33 -3.61 -10.65
CA GLY A 276 -23.15 -2.63 -9.97
C GLY A 276 -24.53 -3.14 -9.54
N SER A 277 -24.84 -4.43 -9.75
CA SER A 277 -26.13 -4.99 -9.39
C SER A 277 -26.36 -4.99 -7.87
N ARG A 278 -27.60 -4.74 -7.47
CA ARG A 278 -28.03 -4.62 -6.07
C ARG A 278 -29.12 -5.64 -5.79
N HIS A 279 -28.91 -6.49 -4.80
CA HIS A 279 -29.78 -7.62 -4.50
C HIS A 279 -29.99 -7.79 -3.00
N PRO A 280 -31.18 -8.23 -2.57
CA PRO A 280 -31.34 -8.86 -1.27
C PRO A 280 -30.59 -10.20 -1.26
N GLU A 281 -29.80 -10.41 -0.22
CA GLU A 281 -28.99 -11.60 -0.03
C GLU A 281 -29.21 -12.16 1.38
N SER A 282 -28.99 -13.46 1.55
CA SER A 282 -29.12 -14.09 2.87
C SER A 282 -28.15 -13.46 3.85
N LYS A 283 -28.65 -13.02 5.01
CA LYS A 283 -27.84 -12.31 6.03
C LYS A 283 -26.62 -13.10 6.51
N THR A 284 -26.69 -14.43 6.43
CA THR A 284 -25.61 -15.33 6.83
C THR A 284 -24.57 -15.56 5.73
N ASN A 285 -24.77 -15.00 4.52
CA ASN A 285 -23.78 -15.10 3.44
C ASN A 285 -22.51 -14.32 3.80
N ALA A 286 -21.37 -14.86 3.39
CA ALA A 286 -20.07 -14.28 3.69
C ALA A 286 -19.62 -13.35 2.54
N TYR A 287 -19.70 -12.03 2.74
CA TYR A 287 -19.30 -11.02 1.75
C TYR A 287 -18.27 -10.03 2.31
N ARG A 288 -17.88 -9.06 1.49
CA ARG A 288 -16.93 -8.02 1.87
C ARG A 288 -17.62 -6.88 2.60
N VAL A 289 -16.84 -6.15 3.39
CA VAL A 289 -17.33 -5.05 4.21
C VAL A 289 -16.31 -3.92 4.12
N ARG A 290 -16.76 -2.73 3.70
CA ARG A 290 -15.95 -1.51 3.74
C ARG A 290 -16.78 -0.41 4.41
N ALA A 291 -16.17 0.20 5.43
CA ALA A 291 -16.82 1.24 6.19
C ALA A 291 -16.89 2.57 5.42
N ALA A 292 -17.82 3.42 5.83
CA ALA A 292 -17.96 4.80 5.44
C ALA A 292 -17.91 5.70 6.69
N ARG A 293 -17.63 6.98 6.49
CA ARG A 293 -17.66 8.00 7.54
C ARG A 293 -18.21 9.32 6.99
N ALA A 294 -18.98 10.04 7.80
CA ALA A 294 -19.53 11.36 7.48
C ALA A 294 -18.72 12.48 8.15
N PHE A 295 -18.53 13.62 7.47
CA PHE A 295 -17.82 14.79 8.00
C PHE A 295 -18.13 16.11 7.28
#